data_AF-A0A1H4D479-F1
#
_entry.id   AF-A0A1H4D479-F1
#
_cell.length_a   1.000
_cell.length_b   1.000
_cell.length_c   1.000
_cell.angle_alpha   90.00
_cell.angle_beta   90.00
_cell.angle_gamma   90.00
#
_symmetry.space_group_name_H-M   'P 1'
#
loop_
_entity.id
_entity.type
_entity.pdbx_description
1 polymer ?
#
loop_
_entity_poly.entity_id
_entity_poly.type
_entity_poly.pdbx_seq_one_letter_code
_entity_poly.pdbx_strand_id
1 'polypeptide(L)'
;MANRIRMTVLATHAEGSPDLYLTFVEATDLQYDEGRHYDMALARAEDEGYRAPTIAFDQNDAAADMLRHAAGFVEGETDKVQADRADGEPSARAE
;
A
#
# COMPACT_ATOMS: atom_id res chain seq x y z
N MET A 1 21.15 10.58 -8.29
CA MET A 1 20.79 9.51 -9.26
C MET A 1 19.29 9.29 -9.13
N ALA A 2 18.64 8.65 -10.11
CA ALA A 2 17.25 8.25 -9.99
C ALA A 2 17.18 6.81 -9.48
N ASN A 3 16.31 6.56 -8.51
CA ASN A 3 16.02 5.26 -7.94
C ASN A 3 14.75 4.71 -8.57
N ARG A 4 14.78 3.42 -8.91
CA ARG A 4 13.62 2.70 -9.40
C ARG A 4 12.82 2.14 -8.24
N ILE A 5 11.64 2.68 -8.02
CA ILE A 5 10.76 2.36 -6.89
C ILE A 5 9.58 1.52 -7.40
N ARG A 6 9.26 0.43 -6.69
CA ARG A 6 8.05 -0.35 -6.95
C ARG A 6 6.86 0.32 -6.29
N MET A 7 5.84 0.58 -7.09
CA MET A 7 4.61 1.24 -6.67
C MET A 7 3.43 0.29 -6.88
N THR A 8 2.50 0.34 -5.93
CA THR A 8 1.19 -0.28 -6.04
C THR A 8 0.13 0.81 -5.88
N VAL A 9 -0.90 0.78 -6.72
CA VAL A 9 -2.04 1.68 -6.61
C VAL A 9 -3.30 0.85 -6.45
N LEU A 10 -3.95 0.96 -5.30
CA LEU A 10 -5.31 0.46 -5.13
C LEU A 10 -6.25 1.35 -5.94
N ALA A 11 -6.90 0.76 -6.93
CA ALA A 11 -7.78 1.48 -7.82
C ALA A 11 -9.01 0.68 -8.28
N THR A 12 -9.88 1.33 -9.05
CA THR A 12 -10.95 0.68 -9.79
C THR A 12 -10.59 0.69 -11.26
N HIS A 13 -10.53 -0.49 -11.88
CA HIS A 13 -10.28 -0.58 -13.32
C HIS A 13 -11.55 -0.21 -14.12
N ALA A 14 -11.45 -0.04 -15.44
CA ALA A 14 -12.52 0.52 -16.27
C ALA A 14 -13.88 -0.20 -16.17
N GLU A 15 -13.93 -1.48 -15.83
CA GLU A 15 -15.20 -2.23 -15.69
C GLU A 15 -15.83 -2.10 -14.29
N GLY A 16 -15.23 -1.31 -13.39
CA GLY A 16 -15.81 -0.97 -12.09
C GLY A 16 -15.43 -1.91 -10.94
N SER A 17 -14.57 -2.91 -11.17
CA SER A 17 -14.08 -3.77 -10.08
C SER A 17 -12.83 -3.19 -9.40
N PRO A 18 -12.65 -3.42 -8.09
CA PRO A 18 -11.41 -3.09 -7.41
C PRO A 18 -10.26 -3.89 -8.01
N ASP A 19 -9.10 -3.26 -8.08
CA ASP A 19 -7.88 -3.82 -8.66
C ASP A 19 -6.63 -3.17 -8.04
N LEU A 20 -5.47 -3.80 -8.23
CA LEU A 20 -4.16 -3.33 -7.82
C LEU A 20 -3.30 -3.07 -9.08
N TYR A 21 -3.13 -1.80 -9.43
CA TYR A 21 -2.22 -1.42 -10.50
C TYR A 21 -0.77 -1.43 -10.01
N LEU A 22 0.07 -2.27 -10.62
CA LEU A 22 1.49 -2.42 -10.26
C LEU A 22 2.38 -1.70 -11.29
N THR A 23 3.26 -0.82 -10.82
CA THR A 23 4.15 -0.05 -11.72
C THR A 23 5.51 0.25 -11.07
N PHE A 24 6.42 0.83 -11.86
CA PHE A 24 7.71 1.30 -11.39
C PHE A 24 7.86 2.79 -11.63
N VAL A 25 8.20 3.58 -10.62
CA VAL A 25 8.51 5.00 -10.80
C VAL A 25 10.01 5.23 -10.67
N GLU A 26 10.56 6.11 -11.51
CA GLU A 26 11.93 6.60 -11.38
C GLU A 26 11.89 7.95 -10.66
N ALA A 27 12.46 8.03 -9.46
CA ALA A 27 12.51 9.27 -8.68
C ALA A 27 13.90 9.50 -8.07
N THR A 28 14.35 10.74 -8.00
CA THR A 28 15.53 11.09 -7.20
C THR A 28 15.25 10.97 -5.71
N ASP A 29 16.29 10.93 -4.87
CA ASP A 29 16.12 10.91 -3.41
C ASP A 29 15.25 12.07 -2.92
N LEU A 30 15.50 13.28 -3.44
CA LEU A 30 14.67 14.45 -3.11
C LEU A 30 13.20 14.27 -3.53
N GLN A 31 12.95 13.72 -4.73
CA GLN A 31 11.58 13.47 -5.19
C GLN A 31 10.87 12.40 -4.36
N TYR A 32 11.62 11.41 -3.88
CA TYR A 32 11.13 10.39 -2.97
C TYR A 32 10.75 10.99 -1.61
N ASP A 33 11.65 11.77 -1.02
CA ASP A 33 11.43 12.42 0.28
C ASP A 33 10.28 13.43 0.24
N GLU A 34 10.06 14.07 -0.91
CA GLU A 34 8.92 14.97 -1.15
C GLU A 34 7.61 14.24 -1.49
N GLY A 35 7.62 12.92 -1.65
CA GLY A 35 6.44 12.12 -1.97
C GLY A 35 5.99 12.16 -3.44
N ARG A 36 6.81 12.70 -4.36
CA ARG A 36 6.42 12.84 -5.78
C ARG A 36 6.24 11.50 -6.49
N HIS A 37 6.86 10.44 -6.00
CA HIS A 37 6.70 9.10 -6.56
C HIS A 37 5.27 8.59 -6.44
N TYR A 38 4.52 9.01 -5.43
CA TYR A 38 3.09 8.71 -5.29
C TYR A 38 2.29 9.38 -6.41
N ASP A 39 2.47 10.69 -6.61
CA ASP A 39 1.79 11.45 -7.68
C ASP A 39 2.07 10.85 -9.06
N MET A 40 3.32 10.47 -9.31
CA MET A 40 3.74 9.82 -10.56
C MET A 40 3.07 8.46 -10.76
N ALA A 41 2.89 7.67 -9.69
CA ALA A 41 2.20 6.38 -9.77
C ALA A 41 0.69 6.57 -10.03
N LEU A 42 0.07 7.56 -9.39
CA LEU A 42 -1.35 7.89 -9.57
C LEU A 42 -1.63 8.35 -11.01
N ALA A 43 -0.80 9.25 -11.54
CA ALA A 43 -0.94 9.74 -12.93
C ALA A 43 -0.84 8.58 -13.94
N ARG A 44 0.10 7.65 -13.74
CA ARG A 44 0.21 6.47 -14.62
C ARG A 44 -0.99 5.54 -14.52
N ALA A 45 -1.55 5.35 -13.32
CA ALA A 45 -2.76 4.55 -13.16
C ALA A 45 -3.93 5.22 -13.91
N GLU A 46 -4.06 6.54 -13.82
CA GLU A 46 -5.09 7.29 -14.54
C GLU A 46 -4.96 7.17 -16.06
N ASP A 47 -3.74 7.28 -16.59
CA ASP A 47 -3.40 7.12 -18.01
C ASP A 47 -3.78 5.72 -18.54
N GLU A 48 -3.64 4.69 -17.71
CA GLU A 48 -4.05 3.30 -18.02
C GLU A 48 -5.57 3.06 -17.83
N GLY A 49 -6.33 4.09 -17.46
CA GLY A 49 -7.78 4.01 -17.33
C GLY A 49 -8.30 3.65 -15.94
N TYR A 50 -7.43 3.56 -14.93
CA TYR A 50 -7.87 3.34 -13.56
C TYR A 50 -8.50 4.60 -12.96
N ARG A 51 -9.43 4.41 -12.04
CA ARG A 51 -10.26 5.45 -11.43
C ARG A 51 -10.34 5.27 -9.91
N ALA A 52 -10.91 6.29 -9.27
CA ALA A 52 -11.08 6.36 -7.82
C ALA A 52 -11.79 5.12 -7.24
N PRO A 53 -11.43 4.68 -6.01
CA PRO A 53 -10.37 5.22 -5.15
C PRO A 53 -8.98 5.10 -5.80
N THR A 54 -8.02 5.98 -5.53
CA THR A 54 -6.65 5.85 -6.07
C THR A 54 -5.67 6.10 -4.94
N ILE A 55 -5.24 5.01 -4.28
CA ILE A 55 -4.34 5.07 -3.13
C ILE A 55 -3.03 4.41 -3.54
N ALA A 56 -1.97 5.21 -3.68
CA ALA A 56 -0.63 4.74 -4.00
C ALA A 56 0.16 4.44 -2.73
N PHE A 57 0.96 3.38 -2.78
CA PHE A 57 1.97 3.06 -1.78
C PHE A 57 3.17 2.37 -2.45
N ASP A 58 4.34 2.51 -1.84
CA ASP A 58 5.55 1.85 -2.30
C ASP A 58 5.85 0.57 -1.50
N GLN A 59 6.88 -0.16 -1.93
CA GLN A 59 7.33 -1.42 -1.33
C GLN A 59 7.75 -1.35 0.16
N ASN A 60 8.12 -0.17 0.65
CA ASN A 60 8.59 0.09 2.01
C ASN A 60 7.47 0.61 2.93
N ASP A 61 6.34 1.02 2.37
CA ASP A 61 5.18 1.48 3.14
C ASP A 61 4.53 0.34 3.94
N ALA A 62 3.92 0.66 5.08
CA ALA A 62 3.19 -0.30 5.92
C ALA A 62 2.05 -1.01 5.15
N ALA A 63 1.48 -0.34 4.14
CA ALA A 63 0.48 -0.93 3.26
C ALA A 63 1.03 -2.12 2.44
N ALA A 64 2.32 -2.11 2.09
CA ALA A 64 2.93 -3.24 1.40
C ALA A 64 3.08 -4.47 2.32
N ASP A 65 3.36 -4.26 3.61
CA ASP A 65 3.32 -5.35 4.60
C ASP A 65 1.92 -5.92 4.77
N MET A 66 0.91 -5.06 4.86
CA MET A 66 -0.48 -5.49 4.91
C MET A 66 -0.89 -6.27 3.65
N LEU A 67 -0.48 -5.83 2.47
CA LEU A 67 -0.77 -6.52 1.22
C LEU A 67 -0.16 -7.93 1.19
N ARG A 68 1.09 -8.08 1.65
CA ARG A 68 1.75 -9.39 1.79
C ARG A 68 0.99 -10.29 2.77
N HIS A 69 0.55 -9.75 3.89
CA HIS A 69 -0.24 -10.50 4.87
C HIS A 69 -1.59 -10.96 4.30
N ALA A 70 -2.29 -10.06 3.60
CA ALA A 70 -3.56 -10.37 2.95
C ALA A 70 -3.41 -11.46 1.87
N ALA A 71 -2.33 -11.42 1.09
CA ALA A 71 -2.02 -12.47 0.11
C ALA A 71 -1.89 -13.84 0.79
N GLY A 72 -1.06 -13.94 1.84
CA GLY A 72 -0.91 -15.19 2.60
C GLY A 72 -2.21 -15.67 3.27
N PHE A 73 -3.08 -14.74 3.70
CA PHE A 73 -4.41 -15.10 4.21
C PHE A 73 -5.30 -15.71 3.11
N VAL A 74 -5.35 -15.07 1.93
CA VAL A 74 -6.15 -15.56 0.79
C VAL A 74 -5.65 -16.90 0.26
N GLU A 75 -4.33 -17.13 0.29
CA GLU A 75 -3.71 -18.40 -0.12
C GLU A 75 -3.84 -19.52 0.93
N GLY A 76 -4.38 -19.22 2.11
CA GLY A 76 -4.54 -20.19 3.20
C GLY A 76 -3.24 -20.50 3.95
N GLU A 77 -2.21 -19.65 3.82
CA GLU A 77 -0.94 -19.78 4.54
C GLU A 77 -1.05 -19.31 6.00
N THR A 78 -2.08 -18.51 6.34
CA THR A 78 -2.36 -18.03 7.69
C THR A 78 -3.86 -17.90 7.95
N ASP A 79 -4.36 -18.55 9.01
CA ASP A 79 -5.74 -18.37 9.51
C ASP A 79 -5.88 -17.23 10.54
N LYS A 80 -4.78 -16.51 10.82
CA LYS A 80 -4.80 -15.41 11.78
C LYS A 80 -5.45 -14.19 11.14
N VAL A 81 -6.72 -13.96 11.45
CA VAL A 81 -7.34 -12.64 11.33
C VAL A 81 -6.64 -11.73 12.33
N GLN A 82 -5.98 -10.67 11.87
CA GLN A 82 -5.16 -9.79 12.70
C GLN A 82 -5.96 -9.33 13.94
N ALA A 83 -5.68 -9.93 15.09
CA ALA A 83 -6.34 -9.56 16.34
C ALA A 83 -5.89 -8.14 16.70
N ASP A 84 -6.87 -7.29 16.98
CA ASP A 84 -6.69 -5.92 17.47
C ASP A 84 -5.49 -5.83 18.42
N ARG A 85 -4.47 -5.09 18.02
CA ARG A 85 -3.61 -4.45 19.01
C ARG A 85 -4.40 -3.27 19.57
N ALA A 86 -5.23 -3.55 20.57
CA ALA A 86 -5.55 -2.58 21.59
C ALA A 86 -4.55 -2.80 22.74
N ASP A 87 -3.47 -2.01 22.72
CA ASP A 87 -2.61 -1.84 23.88
C ASP A 87 -3.45 -1.30 25.06
N GLY A 88 -3.37 -1.98 26.19
CA GLY A 88 -3.97 -1.56 27.45
C GLY A 88 -3.32 -2.31 28.61
N GLU A 89 -2.20 -1.77 29.09
CA GLU A 89 -1.54 -2.23 30.32
C GLU A 89 -2.56 -2.38 31.47
N PRO A 90 -2.55 -3.49 32.24
CA PRO A 90 -3.24 -3.51 33.52
C PRO A 90 -2.44 -2.63 34.49
N SER A 91 -2.91 -1.40 34.71
CA SER A 91 -2.49 -0.59 35.84
C SER A 91 -2.77 -1.36 37.13
N ALA A 92 -1.70 -1.79 37.80
CA ALA A 92 -1.76 -2.41 39.11
C ALA A 92 -2.44 -1.44 40.10
N ARG A 93 -3.64 -1.80 40.55
CA ARG A 93 -4.18 -1.25 41.80
C ARG A 93 -3.68 -2.12 42.94
N ALA A 94 -2.79 -1.53 43.73
CA ALA A 94 -2.52 -1.99 45.08
C ALA A 94 -3.76 -1.71 45.94
N GLU A 95 -4.26 -2.75 46.60
CA GLU A 95 -4.98 -2.67 47.87
C GLU A 95 -4.39 -3.70 48.83
#